data_AF-A0A7C2A8J1-F1
#
_entry.id   AF-A0A7C2A8J1-F1
#
_cell.length_a   1.000
_cell.length_b   1.000
_cell.length_c   1.000
_cell.angle_alpha   90.00
_cell.angle_beta   90.00
_cell.angle_gamma   90.00
#
_symmetry.space_group_name_H-M   'P 1'
#
loop_
_entity.id
_entity.type
_entity.pdbx_description
1 polymer ?
#
loop_
_entity_poly.entity_id
_entity_poly.type
_entity_poly.pdbx_seq_one_letter_code
_entity_poly.pdbx_strand_id
1 'polypeptide(L)' 'MSKDQKEKKYEKLTADDEIILRAAKEIVIKFIETGRVSPTSFEENFQKIYSSIRDTVLGKSR' A
#
# COMPACT_ATOMS: atom_id res chain seq x y z
N MET A 1 31.28 -7.61 6.88
CA MET A 1 29.85 -7.83 6.61
C MET A 1 29.72 -8.38 5.19
N SER A 2 29.38 -9.66 5.02
CA SER A 2 29.41 -10.34 3.71
C SER A 2 28.29 -9.88 2.79
N LYS A 3 28.60 -9.79 1.49
CA LYS A 3 27.70 -9.36 0.41
C LYS A 3 26.42 -10.22 0.33
N ASP A 4 26.46 -11.45 0.80
CA ASP A 4 25.34 -12.41 0.79
C ASP A 4 24.16 -12.00 1.70
N GLN A 5 24.38 -11.12 2.67
CA GLN A 5 23.29 -10.58 3.51
C GLN A 5 22.56 -9.39 2.88
N LYS A 6 23.09 -8.79 1.80
CA LYS A 6 22.41 -7.68 1.09
C LYS A 6 21.33 -8.15 0.12
N GLU A 7 21.31 -9.43 -0.27
CA GLU A 7 20.31 -9.97 -1.20
C GLU A 7 19.04 -10.47 -0.53
N LYS A 8 19.03 -10.67 0.80
CA LYS A 8 17.79 -10.94 1.55
C LYS A 8 17.02 -9.65 1.84
N LYS A 9 16.37 -9.00 0.86
CA LYS A 9 15.36 -8.00 1.27
C LYS A 9 14.26 -7.55 0.31
N TYR A 10 13.89 -8.29 -0.72
CA TYR A 10 12.58 -8.09 -1.35
C TYR A 10 12.06 -9.44 -1.79
N GLU A 11 11.35 -10.12 -0.89
CA GLU A 11 10.53 -11.26 -1.29
C GLU A 11 9.56 -10.77 -2.38
N LYS A 12 9.43 -11.53 -3.46
CA LYS A 12 8.61 -11.12 -4.61
C LYS A 12 7.17 -10.91 -4.12
N LEU A 13 6.63 -9.72 -4.38
CA LEU A 13 5.24 -9.39 -4.07
C LEU A 13 4.31 -10.42 -4.72
N THR A 14 3.26 -10.81 -4.01
CA THR A 14 2.21 -11.64 -4.60
C THR A 14 1.40 -10.80 -5.61
N ALA A 15 0.64 -11.47 -6.48
CA ALA A 15 -0.25 -10.77 -7.41
C ALA A 15 -1.29 -9.91 -6.65
N ASP A 16 -1.79 -10.40 -5.52
CA ASP A 16 -2.70 -9.65 -4.66
C ASP A 16 -2.03 -8.43 -4.05
N ASP A 17 -0.79 -8.54 -3.57
CA ASP A 17 -0.04 -7.39 -3.04
C ASP A 17 0.13 -6.29 -4.09
N GLU A 18 0.46 -6.65 -5.35
CA GLU A 18 0.59 -5.70 -6.44
C GLU A 18 -0.74 -4.99 -6.74
N ILE A 19 -1.85 -5.73 -6.75
CA ILE A 19 -3.20 -5.18 -6.97
C ILE A 19 -3.58 -4.22 -5.84
N ILE A 20 -3.36 -4.63 -4.58
CA ILE A 20 -3.70 -3.83 -3.40
C ILE A 20 -2.88 -2.54 -3.38
N LEU A 21 -1.55 -2.63 -3.60
CA LEU A 21 -0.67 -1.46 -3.62
C LEU A 21 -1.02 -0.48 -4.74
N ARG A 22 -1.33 -0.99 -5.94
CA ARG A 22 -1.71 -0.15 -7.07
C ARG A 22 -3.02 0.60 -6.80
N ALA A 23 -4.05 -0.10 -6.30
CA ALA A 23 -5.33 0.50 -5.97
C ALA A 23 -5.20 1.53 -4.84
N ALA A 24 -4.48 1.22 -3.76
CA ALA A 24 -4.26 2.13 -2.65
C ALA A 24 -3.54 3.42 -3.08
N LYS A 25 -2.51 3.27 -3.93
CA LYS A 25 -1.74 4.39 -4.50
C LYS A 25 -2.63 5.31 -5.35
N GLU A 26 -3.43 4.74 -6.25
CA GLU A 26 -4.30 5.52 -7.15
C GLU A 26 -5.36 6.30 -6.36
N ILE A 27 -5.98 5.68 -5.35
CA ILE A 27 -7.01 6.33 -4.52
C ILE A 27 -6.43 7.50 -3.71
N VAL A 28 -5.30 7.30 -3.01
CA VAL A 28 -4.72 8.38 -2.19
C VAL A 28 -4.25 9.55 -3.04
N ILE A 29 -3.67 9.27 -4.23
CA ILE A 29 -3.29 10.33 -5.19
C ILE A 29 -4.53 11.09 -5.64
N LYS A 30 -5.62 10.40 -5.99
CA LYS A 30 -6.87 11.06 -6.41
C LYS A 30 -7.47 11.93 -5.29
N PHE A 31 -7.40 11.50 -4.04
CA PHE A 31 -7.85 12.31 -2.91
C PHE A 31 -6.98 13.55 -2.68
N ILE A 32 -5.67 13.45 -2.94
CA ILE A 32 -4.76 14.60 -2.91
C ILE A 32 -5.05 15.57 -4.06
N GLU A 33 -5.19 15.06 -5.29
CA GLU A 33 -5.51 15.85 -6.49
C GLU A 33 -6.83 16.63 -6.35
N THR A 34 -7.81 16.04 -5.66
CA THR A 34 -9.13 16.65 -5.42
C THR A 34 -9.20 17.48 -4.14
N GLY A 35 -8.11 17.60 -3.40
CA GLY A 35 -8.04 18.39 -2.16
C GLY A 35 -8.78 17.78 -0.97
N ARG A 36 -9.14 16.49 -1.02
CA ARG A 36 -9.78 15.77 0.09
C ARG A 36 -8.79 15.27 1.13
N VAL A 37 -7.53 15.09 0.75
CA VAL A 37 -6.41 14.70 1.62
C VAL A 37 -5.24 15.65 1.36
N SER A 38 -4.57 16.12 2.42
CA SER A 38 -3.34 16.89 2.27
C SER A 38 -2.16 15.95 1.99
N PRO A 39 -1.18 16.32 1.13
CA PRO A 39 0.07 15.59 0.99
C PRO A 39 0.79 15.33 2.32
N THR A 40 0.69 16.26 3.28
CA THR A 40 1.30 16.12 4.62
C THR A 40 0.70 14.98 5.45
N SER A 41 -0.53 14.59 5.14
CA SER A 41 -1.26 13.49 5.81
C SER A 41 -1.26 12.19 4.99
N PHE A 42 -0.37 12.08 3.99
CA PHE A 42 -0.32 10.93 3.08
C PHE A 42 -0.17 9.61 3.82
N GLU A 43 0.77 9.51 4.77
CA GLU A 43 1.11 8.25 5.44
C GLU A 43 -0.12 7.63 6.14
N GLU A 44 -0.79 8.41 6.98
CA GLU A 44 -1.98 7.97 7.71
C GLU A 44 -3.11 7.54 6.75
N ASN A 45 -3.37 8.35 5.71
CA ASN A 45 -4.44 8.06 4.76
C ASN A 45 -4.13 6.84 3.90
N PHE A 46 -2.89 6.70 3.44
CA PHE A 46 -2.46 5.54 2.66
C PHE A 46 -2.61 4.25 3.47
N GLN A 47 -2.21 4.24 4.75
CA GLN A 47 -2.36 3.06 5.62
C GLN A 47 -3.83 2.65 5.81
N LYS A 48 -4.73 3.63 6.02
CA LYS A 48 -6.18 3.37 6.14
C LYS A 48 -6.79 2.80 4.86
N ILE A 49 -6.46 3.40 3.71
CA ILE A 49 -6.92 2.95 2.39
C ILE A 49 -6.37 1.54 2.09
N TYR A 50 -5.06 1.35 2.25
CA TYR A 50 -4.39 0.08 2.01
C TYR A 50 -5.02 -1.04 2.84
N SER A 51 -5.20 -0.82 4.15
CA SER A 51 -5.80 -1.83 5.05
C SER A 51 -7.22 -2.18 4.62
N SER A 52 -8.03 -1.16 4.27
CA SER A 52 -9.42 -1.37 3.83
C SER A 52 -9.50 -2.23 2.57
N ILE A 53 -8.63 -1.98 1.58
CA ILE A 53 -8.56 -2.76 0.34
C ILE A 53 -8.03 -4.16 0.63
N ARG A 54 -6.93 -4.26 1.38
CA ARG A 54 -6.30 -5.52 1.75
C ARG A 54 -7.28 -6.46 2.44
N ASP A 55 -8.01 -5.97 3.44
CA ASP A 55 -8.96 -6.80 4.18
C ASP A 55 -10.11 -7.27 3.29
N THR A 56 -10.54 -6.44 2.34
CA THR A 56 -11.55 -6.80 1.33
C THR A 56 -11.04 -7.87 0.37
N VAL A 57 -9.82 -7.72 -0.16
CA VAL A 57 -9.21 -8.66 -1.12
C VAL A 57 -8.89 -10.00 -0.48
N LEU A 58 -8.31 -9.98 0.73
CA LEU A 58 -7.90 -11.19 1.44
C LEU A 58 -9.06 -11.84 2.22
N GLY A 59 -10.28 -11.31 2.11
CA GLY A 59 -11.47 -11.89 2.71
C GLY A 59 -11.44 -11.93 4.25
N LYS A 60 -10.69 -11.02 4.90
CA LYS A 60 -10.79 -10.87 6.37
C LYS A 60 -12.15 -10.25 6.69
N SER A 61 -13.13 -11.10 6.98
CA SER A 61 -14.35 -10.67 7.63
C SER A 61 -14.00 -10.01 8.97
N ARG A 62 -14.63 -8.86 9.25
CA ARG A 62 -14.49 -8.12 10.51
C ARG A 62 -14.87 -8.97 11.72
#